data_AF-A0A4S3JYL6-F1
#
_entry.id   AF-A0A4S3JYL6-F1
#
_cell.length_a   1.000
_cell.length_b   1.000
_cell.length_c   1.000
_cell.angle_alpha   90.00
_cell.angle_beta   90.00
_cell.angle_gamma   90.00
#
_symmetry.space_group_name_H-M   'P 1'
#
loop_
_entity.id
_entity.type
_entity.pdbx_description
1 polymer ?
#
loop_
_entity_poly.entity_id
_entity_poly.type
_entity_poly.pdbx_seq_one_letter_code
_entity_poly.pdbx_strand_id
1 'polypeptide(L)'
;MSLPKTLLVSALGGGGTARYGDFILVKLPNGGFAATSQDFNMAQNWARGKVSSGSAQRDRSLFTDRFETLLARSGSGIATKGSRVTLRGIVAGLTQLGVQMSGYSIPVNINESVEIERKKPAA
;
A
#
# COMPACT_ATOMS: atom_id res chain seq x y z
N MET A 1 7.01 -33.28 -3.53
CA MET A 1 7.68 -32.04 -3.96
C MET A 1 6.75 -30.86 -3.68
N SER A 2 7.15 -29.90 -2.86
CA SER A 2 6.37 -28.67 -2.65
C SER A 2 6.50 -27.79 -3.89
N LEU A 3 5.38 -27.26 -4.40
CA LEU A 3 5.40 -26.23 -5.44
C LEU A 3 6.28 -25.04 -4.97
N PRO A 4 7.05 -24.41 -5.87
CA PRO A 4 7.84 -23.24 -5.51
C PRO A 4 6.89 -22.11 -5.07
N LYS A 5 7.11 -21.60 -3.87
CA LYS A 5 6.31 -20.51 -3.30
C LYS A 5 6.50 -19.25 -4.15
N THR A 6 5.41 -18.64 -4.60
CA THR A 6 5.49 -17.37 -5.32
C THR A 6 5.85 -16.23 -4.36
N LEU A 7 6.42 -15.15 -4.90
CA LEU A 7 6.74 -13.94 -4.15
C LEU A 7 5.49 -13.40 -3.46
N LEU A 8 4.34 -13.40 -4.13
CA LEU A 8 3.07 -12.97 -3.53
C LEU A 8 2.72 -13.77 -2.26
N VAL A 9 2.75 -15.11 -2.35
CA VAL A 9 2.39 -15.98 -1.21
C VAL A 9 3.38 -15.80 -0.06
N SER A 10 4.66 -15.57 -0.38
CA SER A 10 5.69 -15.27 0.61
C SER A 10 5.51 -13.90 1.28
N ALA A 11 5.29 -12.85 0.49
CA ALA A 11 5.12 -11.47 0.96
C ALA A 11 3.90 -11.31 1.88
N LEU A 12 2.78 -11.93 1.51
CA LEU A 12 1.56 -11.94 2.33
C LEU A 12 1.73 -12.76 3.60
N GLY A 13 2.50 -13.85 3.57
CA GLY A 13 2.85 -14.63 4.76
C GLY A 13 1.64 -15.19 5.52
N GLY A 14 0.57 -15.59 4.81
CA GLY A 14 -0.71 -16.02 5.43
C GLY A 14 -1.66 -14.87 5.76
N GLY A 15 -1.29 -13.63 5.45
CA GLY A 15 -2.18 -12.47 5.44
C GLY A 15 -3.27 -12.55 4.37
N GLY A 16 -4.13 -11.53 4.35
CA GLY A 16 -5.32 -11.50 3.49
C GLY A 16 -5.58 -10.12 2.90
N THR A 17 -6.48 -10.05 1.94
CA THR A 17 -6.85 -8.81 1.26
C THR A 17 -8.36 -8.62 1.23
N ALA A 18 -8.83 -7.41 1.48
CA ALA A 18 -10.23 -7.03 1.37
C ALA A 18 -10.37 -5.82 0.44
N ARG A 19 -11.30 -5.89 -0.52
CA ARG A 19 -11.54 -4.82 -1.51
C ARG A 19 -12.73 -3.97 -1.09
N TYR A 20 -12.59 -2.65 -1.20
CA TYR A 20 -13.61 -1.66 -0.87
C TYR A 20 -13.67 -0.62 -1.99
N GLY A 21 -14.37 -0.96 -3.08
CA GLY A 21 -14.43 -0.12 -4.29
C GLY A 21 -13.04 0.20 -4.83
N ASP A 22 -12.59 1.43 -4.58
CA ASP A 22 -11.38 2.01 -5.17
C ASP A 22 -10.09 1.67 -4.42
N PHE A 23 -10.17 1.07 -3.22
CA PHE A 23 -8.99 0.67 -2.46
C PHE A 23 -9.07 -0.77 -1.93
N ILE A 24 -7.90 -1.32 -1.62
CA ILE A 24 -7.71 -2.64 -1.07
C ILE A 24 -6.95 -2.52 0.24
N LEU A 25 -7.51 -3.15 1.27
CA LEU A 25 -6.89 -3.35 2.56
C LEU A 25 -6.10 -4.65 2.54
N VAL A 26 -4.79 -4.58 2.73
CA VAL A 26 -3.89 -5.72 2.85
C VAL A 26 -3.54 -5.93 4.31
N LYS A 27 -3.91 -7.09 4.87
CA LYS A 27 -3.53 -7.54 6.21
C LYS A 27 -2.31 -8.44 6.09
N LEU A 28 -1.33 -8.21 6.94
CA LEU A 28 -0.09 -8.99 7.05
C LEU A 28 0.05 -9.47 8.51
N PRO A 29 0.85 -10.52 8.78
CA PRO A 29 1.03 -11.03 10.15
C PRO A 29 1.46 -9.95 11.15
N ASN A 30 2.31 -9.02 10.72
CA ASN A 30 2.86 -7.97 11.58
C ASN A 30 2.34 -6.57 11.20
N GLY A 31 1.14 -6.46 10.61
CA GLY A 31 0.54 -5.17 10.29
C GLY A 31 -0.31 -5.18 9.02
N GLY A 32 -0.14 -4.18 8.18
CA GLY A 32 -0.91 -4.07 6.94
C GLY A 32 -0.79 -2.70 6.30
N PHE A 33 -1.48 -2.53 5.19
CA PHE A 33 -1.57 -1.26 4.50
C PHE A 33 -2.85 -1.19 3.67
N ALA A 34 -3.24 0.01 3.27
CA ALA A 34 -4.25 0.24 2.26
C ALA A 34 -3.59 0.80 0.99
N ALA A 35 -4.03 0.37 -0.18
CA ALA A 35 -3.56 0.87 -1.47
C ALA A 35 -4.74 0.99 -2.44
N THR A 36 -4.55 1.70 -3.55
CA THR A 36 -5.58 1.73 -4.60
C THR A 36 -5.78 0.33 -5.19
N SER A 37 -7.00 0.04 -5.64
CA SER A 37 -7.31 -1.23 -6.33
C SER A 37 -6.43 -1.42 -7.57
N GLN A 38 -6.12 -0.33 -8.28
CA GLN A 38 -5.25 -0.34 -9.46
C GLN A 38 -3.82 -0.76 -9.12
N ASP A 39 -3.16 -0.07 -8.17
CA ASP A 39 -1.77 -0.39 -7.77
C ASP A 39 -1.66 -1.82 -7.26
N PHE A 40 -2.64 -2.25 -6.45
CA PHE A 40 -2.65 -3.60 -5.91
C PHE A 40 -2.78 -4.64 -7.02
N ASN A 41 -3.68 -4.46 -7.98
CA ASN A 41 -3.84 -5.42 -9.09
C ASN A 41 -2.55 -5.52 -9.92
N MET A 42 -1.88 -4.40 -10.19
CA MET A 42 -0.60 -4.39 -10.90
C MET A 42 0.50 -5.11 -10.12
N ALA A 43 0.68 -4.76 -8.84
CA ALA A 43 1.68 -5.38 -7.97
C ALA A 43 1.41 -6.88 -7.75
N GLN A 44 0.13 -7.26 -7.57
CA GLN A 44 -0.28 -8.65 -7.36
C GLN A 44 0.02 -9.52 -8.58
N ASN A 45 -0.32 -9.04 -9.79
CA ASN A 45 -0.06 -9.77 -11.03
C ASN A 45 1.44 -9.96 -11.26
N TRP A 46 2.24 -8.91 -11.01
CA TRP A 46 3.70 -9.02 -11.04
C TRP A 46 4.21 -10.06 -10.04
N ALA A 47 3.77 -9.99 -8.78
CA ALA A 47 4.27 -10.86 -7.70
C ALA A 47 3.86 -12.34 -7.87
N ARG A 48 2.73 -12.63 -8.53
CA ARG A 48 2.32 -14.01 -8.87
C ARG A 48 3.29 -14.68 -9.85
N GLY A 49 3.85 -13.90 -10.78
CA GLY A 49 4.82 -14.38 -11.76
C GLY A 49 6.27 -14.44 -11.26
N LYS A 50 6.53 -14.16 -9.98
CA LYS A 50 7.88 -14.20 -9.40
C LYS A 50 8.02 -15.33 -8.40
N VAL A 51 9.18 -15.98 -8.43
CA VAL A 51 9.59 -16.97 -7.42
C VAL A 51 9.99 -16.22 -6.14
N SER A 52 9.61 -16.75 -4.98
CA SER A 52 10.02 -16.22 -3.69
C SER A 52 11.55 -16.26 -3.52
N SER A 53 12.11 -15.24 -2.86
CA SER A 53 13.52 -15.24 -2.46
C SER A 53 13.84 -16.16 -1.28
N GLY A 54 12.84 -16.85 -0.71
CA GLY A 54 12.95 -17.64 0.53
C GLY A 54 12.85 -16.80 1.81
N SER A 55 12.90 -15.46 1.71
CA SER A 55 12.72 -14.53 2.84
C SER A 55 11.43 -13.74 2.69
N ALA A 56 10.47 -13.99 3.58
CA ALA A 56 9.18 -13.28 3.59
C ALA A 56 9.36 -11.76 3.76
N GLN A 57 10.35 -11.33 4.55
CA GLN A 57 10.61 -9.90 4.76
C GLN A 57 11.15 -9.23 3.49
N ARG A 58 12.07 -9.90 2.79
CA ARG A 58 12.61 -9.40 1.51
C ARG A 58 11.53 -9.35 0.44
N ASP A 59 10.76 -10.43 0.30
CA ASP A 59 9.65 -10.51 -0.65
C ASP A 59 8.58 -9.45 -0.36
N ARG A 60 8.31 -9.15 0.92
CA ARG A 60 7.41 -8.08 1.32
C ARG A 60 7.93 -6.71 0.92
N SER A 61 9.21 -6.41 1.16
CA SER A 61 9.83 -5.16 0.69
C SER A 61 9.68 -5.01 -0.82
N LEU A 62 10.10 -6.03 -1.58
CA LEU A 62 10.01 -6.06 -3.04
C LEU A 62 8.57 -5.89 -3.55
N PHE A 63 7.59 -6.46 -2.83
CA PHE A 63 6.18 -6.30 -3.15
C PHE A 63 5.69 -4.88 -2.87
N THR A 64 5.96 -4.33 -1.68
CA THR A 64 5.53 -2.98 -1.30
C THR A 64 6.23 -1.88 -2.12
N ASP A 65 7.43 -2.15 -2.64
CA ASP A 65 8.15 -1.23 -3.52
C ASP A 65 7.42 -0.96 -4.85
N ARG A 66 6.55 -1.88 -5.28
CA ARG A 66 5.77 -1.73 -6.53
C ARG A 66 4.57 -0.80 -6.43
N PHE A 67 4.18 -0.42 -5.22
CA PHE A 67 3.07 0.49 -5.01
C PHE A 67 3.56 1.93 -5.19
N GLU A 68 2.81 2.73 -5.95
CA GLU A 68 3.03 4.16 -6.04
C GLU A 68 2.39 4.84 -4.82
N THR A 69 1.14 4.46 -4.52
CA THR A 69 0.41 4.93 -3.35
C THR A 69 0.06 3.80 -2.40
N LEU A 70 0.50 3.92 -1.15
CA LEU A 70 0.06 3.05 -0.06
C LEU A 70 0.04 3.81 1.28
N LEU A 71 -0.99 3.57 2.08
CA LEU A 71 -1.13 4.04 3.45
C LEU A 71 -0.81 2.89 4.41
N ALA A 72 0.36 2.95 5.06
CA ALA A 72 0.81 1.89 5.95
C ALA A 72 0.16 1.98 7.34
N ARG A 73 -0.03 0.81 7.96
CA ARG A 73 -0.36 0.73 9.39
C ARG A 73 0.91 1.00 10.21
N SER A 74 0.81 1.80 11.26
CA SER A 74 1.93 2.09 12.17
C SER A 74 2.52 0.79 12.72
N GLY A 75 3.86 0.71 12.76
CA GLY A 75 4.57 -0.48 13.22
C GLY A 75 4.67 -1.64 12.22
N SER A 76 4.12 -1.52 10.99
CA SER A 76 4.19 -2.61 10.00
C SER A 76 5.54 -2.77 9.30
N GLY A 77 6.49 -1.86 9.56
CA GLY A 77 7.77 -1.80 8.84
C GLY A 77 7.64 -1.40 7.36
N ILE A 78 6.48 -0.84 6.97
CA ILE A 78 6.21 -0.34 5.60
C ILE A 78 6.03 1.16 5.70
N ALA A 79 6.64 1.91 4.78
CA ALA A 79 6.46 3.35 4.70
C ALA A 79 5.18 3.74 3.94
N THR A 80 4.46 4.73 4.45
CA THR A 80 3.40 5.41 3.69
C THR A 80 4.01 6.21 2.55
N LYS A 81 3.47 6.10 1.34
CA LYS A 81 3.92 6.81 0.13
C LYS A 81 2.78 7.11 -0.83
N GLY A 82 3.01 8.03 -1.76
CA GLY A 82 2.05 8.44 -2.79
C GLY A 82 1.56 9.87 -2.65
N SER A 83 0.67 10.27 -3.56
CA SER A 83 0.13 11.63 -3.60
C SER A 83 -0.81 11.90 -2.41
N ARG A 84 -0.82 13.15 -1.91
CA ARG A 84 -1.72 13.56 -0.82
C ARG A 84 -3.19 13.38 -1.18
N VAL A 85 -3.55 13.70 -2.43
CA VAL A 85 -4.92 13.59 -2.94
C VAL A 85 -5.41 12.14 -2.88
N THR A 86 -4.60 11.19 -3.36
CA THR A 86 -4.95 9.77 -3.34
C THR A 86 -4.98 9.22 -1.92
N LEU A 87 -4.01 9.57 -1.08
CA LEU A 87 -3.97 9.15 0.33
C LEU A 87 -5.19 9.66 1.09
N ARG A 88 -5.63 10.90 0.85
CA ARG A 88 -6.85 11.47 1.46
C ARG A 88 -8.09 10.68 1.06
N GLY A 89 -8.19 10.25 -0.20
CA GLY A 89 -9.27 9.38 -0.66
C GLY A 89 -9.29 8.04 0.08
N ILE A 90 -8.12 7.42 0.27
CA ILE A 90 -8.00 6.18 1.04
C ILE A 90 -8.41 6.38 2.51
N VAL A 91 -7.93 7.47 3.15
CA VAL A 91 -8.30 7.79 4.55
C VAL A 91 -9.80 8.02 4.69
N ALA A 92 -10.42 8.78 3.78
CA ALA A 92 -11.86 9.00 3.78
C ALA A 92 -12.63 7.67 3.64
N GLY A 93 -12.21 6.81 2.73
CA GLY A 93 -12.81 5.49 2.54
C GLY A 93 -12.68 4.59 3.77
N LEU A 94 -11.50 4.55 4.39
CA LEU A 94 -11.29 3.80 5.64
C LEU A 94 -12.15 4.34 6.79
N THR A 95 -12.29 5.66 6.88
CA THR A 95 -13.11 6.32 7.90
C THR A 95 -14.59 5.99 7.72
N GLN A 96 -15.09 5.96 6.47
CA GLN A 96 -16.47 5.55 6.15
C GLN A 96 -16.75 4.09 6.52
N LEU A 97 -15.74 3.22 6.46
CA LEU A 97 -15.82 1.83 6.90
C LEU A 97 -15.73 1.66 8.44
N GLY A 98 -15.60 2.74 9.20
CA GLY A 98 -15.43 2.70 10.65
C GLY A 98 -14.04 2.21 11.10
N VAL A 99 -13.03 2.23 10.22
CA VAL A 99 -11.66 1.85 10.57
C VAL A 99 -11.02 2.95 11.41
N GLN A 100 -10.47 2.58 12.57
CA GLN A 100 -9.75 3.53 13.43
C GLN A 100 -8.43 3.98 12.79
N MET A 101 -8.26 5.29 12.67
CA MET A 101 -7.13 5.89 11.94
C MET A 101 -5.87 6.12 12.78
N SER A 102 -5.97 6.07 14.11
CA SER A 102 -4.82 6.14 15.03
C SER A 102 -3.77 5.04 14.78
N GLY A 103 -4.20 3.91 14.19
CA GLY A 103 -3.32 2.82 13.81
C GLY A 103 -2.55 3.02 12.51
N TYR A 104 -2.74 4.12 11.78
CA TYR A 104 -2.13 4.34 10.47
C TYR A 104 -1.12 5.48 10.47
N SER A 105 -0.09 5.33 9.64
CA SER A 105 0.95 6.34 9.43
C SER A 105 0.44 7.40 8.44
N ILE A 106 -0.47 8.26 8.89
CA ILE A 106 -1.05 9.35 8.10
C ILE A 106 -0.10 10.55 8.11
N PRO A 107 0.25 11.12 6.95
CA PRO A 107 1.06 12.33 6.89
C PRO A 107 0.37 13.53 7.56
N VAL A 108 1.12 14.32 8.34
CA VAL A 108 0.62 15.43 9.18
C VAL A 108 -0.24 16.45 8.40
N ASN A 109 0.09 16.69 7.12
CA ASN A 109 -0.55 17.69 6.28
C ASN A 109 -1.38 17.06 5.14
N ILE A 110 -2.09 15.96 5.41
CA ILE A 110 -2.87 15.26 4.36
C ILE A 110 -4.01 16.10 3.77
N ASN A 111 -4.48 17.09 4.51
CA ASN A 111 -5.57 17.98 4.09
C ASN A 111 -5.08 19.30 3.46
N GLU A 112 -3.78 19.57 3.48
CA GLU A 112 -3.25 20.76 2.83
C GLU A 112 -3.18 20.53 1.32
N SER A 113 -3.89 21.36 0.56
CA SER A 113 -3.75 21.44 -0.89
C SER A 113 -2.36 22.00 -1.19
N VAL A 114 -1.44 21.19 -1.71
CA VAL A 114 -0.17 21.70 -2.23
C VAL A 114 -0.49 22.40 -3.54
N GLU A 115 -0.84 23.69 -3.47
CA GLU A 115 -0.96 24.54 -4.64
C GLU A 115 0.46 24.71 -5.20
N ILE A 116 0.80 23.92 -6.23
CA ILE A 116 2.08 24.07 -6.91
C ILE A 116 1.98 25.35 -7.72
N GLU A 117 2.47 26.45 -7.17
CA GLU A 117 2.63 27.72 -7.88
C GLU A 117 3.60 27.46 -9.05
N ARG A 118 3.03 27.18 -10.24
CA ARG A 118 3.82 27.01 -11.45
C ARG A 118 4.44 28.37 -11.77
N LYS A 119 5.73 28.52 -11.45
CA LYS A 119 6.54 29.66 -11.89
C LYS A 119 6.31 29.85 -13.39
N LYS A 120 5.69 30.97 -13.78
CA LYS A 120 5.53 31.33 -15.18
C LYS A 120 6.92 31.37 -15.82
N PRO A 121 7.12 30.76 -17.01
CA PRO A 121 8.37 30.94 -17.74
C PRO A 121 8.56 32.44 -18.02
N ALA A 122 9.76 32.95 -17.74
CA ALA A 122 10.12 34.32 -18.08
C ALA A 122 9.98 34.50 -19.59
N ALA A 123 9.31 35.59 -19.99
CA ALA A 123 9.11 35.99 -21.38
C ALA A 123 10.41 36.50 -22.01
#